data_AF-A0A0H2RSV3-F1
#
_entry.id   AF-A0A0H2RSV3-F1
#
_cell.length_a   1.000
_cell.length_b   1.000
_cell.length_c   1.000
_cell.angle_alpha   90.00
_cell.angle_beta   90.00
_cell.angle_gamma   90.00
#
_symmetry.space_group_name_H-M   'P 1'
#
loop_
_entity.id
_entity.type
_entity.pdbx_description
1 polymer ?
#
loop_
_entity_poly.entity_id
_entity_poly.type
_entity_poly.pdbx_seq_one_letter_code
_entity_poly.pdbx_strand_id
1 'polypeptide(L)'
;MAKEGDAPRKKVTIKKLHQMREAGTPIAMLTAYDYPTARACEAYGVDMTLVGDSLAQVCLGYDSTTRLTLDEMLYHCKAVARGSKTPFLLADMPFGSYQAGADDAVRNAVRLVQEGGMEALKLEGGEEIVELVRRMTRVGIPVMAHVGLLPQRHTSCSGYRVQGKDAASAASVLRAAQALEDAGAFAIVLEAIPSKLGEYITRQLSIPTIGIGAGPGTSGQVLVWDDMMGTWNGHKAKFVRRFAEAKTAHKSGVTGYVEAVRQRSFPDESESYCIDDGEWEAFLRMQN
;
A
#
# COMPACT_ATOMS: atom_id res chain seq x y z
N MET A 1 13.80 -18.46 -7.61
CA MET A 1 13.17 -19.79 -7.58
C MET A 1 12.89 -20.14 -6.13
N ALA A 2 11.64 -20.01 -5.68
CA ALA A 2 11.26 -20.49 -4.36
C ALA A 2 11.33 -22.03 -4.38
N LYS A 3 12.00 -22.63 -3.40
CA LYS A 3 12.11 -24.08 -3.30
C LYS A 3 10.72 -24.68 -3.10
N GLU A 4 10.31 -25.58 -3.97
CA GLU A 4 9.18 -26.48 -3.73
C GLU A 4 9.45 -27.29 -2.47
N GLY A 5 8.61 -27.12 -1.44
CA GLY A 5 8.69 -27.87 -0.18
C GLY A 5 8.43 -27.07 1.09
N ASP A 6 8.29 -25.75 1.04
CA ASP A 6 7.95 -24.99 2.25
C ASP A 6 6.44 -25.09 2.54
N ALA A 7 6.10 -25.38 3.79
CA ALA A 7 4.70 -25.48 4.22
C ALA A 7 3.95 -24.16 3.91
N PRO A 8 2.64 -24.21 3.59
CA PRO A 8 1.89 -23.00 3.26
C PRO A 8 2.05 -21.96 4.37
N ARG A 9 2.49 -20.75 3.98
CA ARG A 9 2.77 -19.66 4.91
C ARG A 9 1.50 -19.35 5.71
N LYS A 10 1.63 -19.30 7.04
CA LYS A 10 0.50 -19.00 7.93
C LYS A 10 0.08 -17.53 7.78
N LYS A 11 -1.23 -17.28 7.92
CA LYS A 11 -1.82 -15.94 7.99
C LYS A 11 -1.08 -15.07 9.01
N VAL A 12 -0.67 -13.87 8.59
CA VAL A 12 -0.13 -12.84 9.48
C VAL A 12 -1.30 -12.19 10.22
N THR A 13 -1.19 -12.12 11.54
CA THR A 13 -2.18 -11.53 12.45
C THR A 13 -1.54 -10.44 13.29
N ILE A 14 -2.32 -9.59 13.94
CA ILE A 14 -1.81 -8.58 14.89
C ILE A 14 -0.89 -9.23 15.93
N LYS A 15 -1.29 -10.38 16.50
CA LYS A 15 -0.44 -11.14 17.44
C LYS A 15 0.92 -11.49 16.83
N LYS A 16 0.95 -11.93 15.57
CA LYS A 16 2.21 -12.26 14.88
C LYS A 16 3.08 -11.01 14.67
N LEU A 17 2.49 -9.86 14.34
CA LEU A 17 3.23 -8.60 14.20
C LEU A 17 3.88 -8.17 15.52
N HIS A 18 3.17 -8.29 16.65
CA HIS A 18 3.75 -8.05 17.97
C HIS A 18 4.89 -9.04 18.30
N GLN A 19 4.71 -10.33 18.00
CA GLN A 19 5.77 -11.32 18.19
C GLN A 19 7.01 -11.02 17.33
N MET A 20 6.83 -10.51 16.11
CA MET A 20 7.94 -10.10 15.25
C MET A 20 8.71 -8.92 15.86
N ARG A 21 7.99 -7.91 16.37
CA ARG A 21 8.60 -6.80 17.12
C ARG A 21 9.40 -7.30 18.33
N GLU A 22 8.78 -8.13 19.18
CA GLU A 22 9.42 -8.68 20.39
C GLU A 22 10.67 -9.50 20.07
N ALA A 23 10.64 -10.25 18.97
CA ALA A 23 11.77 -11.03 18.49
C ALA A 23 12.81 -10.21 17.70
N GLY A 24 12.59 -8.91 17.48
CA GLY A 24 13.45 -8.07 16.65
C GLY A 24 13.48 -8.46 15.18
N THR A 25 12.47 -9.18 14.69
CA THR A 25 12.32 -9.53 13.27
C THR A 25 11.62 -8.38 12.53
N PRO A 26 12.26 -7.71 11.57
CA PRO A 26 11.65 -6.58 10.88
C PRO A 26 10.40 -6.96 10.09
N ILE A 27 9.34 -6.17 10.21
CA ILE A 27 8.09 -6.34 9.46
C ILE A 27 8.23 -5.71 8.07
N ALA A 28 7.97 -6.49 7.02
CA ALA A 28 7.97 -6.03 5.64
C ALA A 28 6.54 -5.72 5.18
N MET A 29 6.27 -4.44 4.91
CA MET A 29 4.99 -3.94 4.43
C MET A 29 5.15 -3.34 3.03
N LEU A 30 4.21 -3.63 2.13
CA LEU A 30 4.14 -3.02 0.81
C LEU A 30 2.73 -2.57 0.50
N THR A 31 2.61 -1.50 -0.28
CA THR A 31 1.31 -1.17 -0.85
C THR A 31 0.93 -2.16 -1.96
N ALA A 32 -0.37 -2.35 -2.18
CA ALA A 32 -0.91 -3.02 -3.35
C ALA A 32 -2.27 -2.40 -3.70
N TYR A 33 -2.63 -2.41 -4.98
CA TYR A 33 -3.80 -1.68 -5.46
C TYR A 33 -4.70 -2.52 -6.36
N ASP A 34 -4.23 -3.67 -6.82
CA ASP A 34 -4.96 -4.53 -7.73
C ASP A 34 -4.70 -6.01 -7.43
N TYR A 35 -5.38 -6.88 -8.19
CA TYR A 35 -5.22 -8.32 -8.02
C TYR A 35 -3.78 -8.79 -8.32
N PRO A 36 -3.11 -8.42 -9.43
CA PRO A 36 -1.72 -8.84 -9.69
C PRO A 36 -0.71 -8.43 -8.62
N THR A 37 -0.73 -7.17 -8.16
CA THR A 37 0.16 -6.68 -7.10
C THR A 37 -0.11 -7.37 -5.77
N ALA A 38 -1.38 -7.65 -5.45
CA ALA A 38 -1.76 -8.43 -4.29
C ALA A 38 -1.27 -9.90 -4.38
N ARG A 39 -1.35 -10.54 -5.55
CA ARG A 39 -0.79 -11.88 -5.79
C ARG A 39 0.73 -11.90 -5.58
N ALA A 40 1.42 -10.85 -5.99
CA ALA A 40 2.86 -10.73 -5.76
C ALA A 40 3.17 -10.59 -4.26
N CYS A 41 2.41 -9.76 -3.53
CA CYS A 41 2.56 -9.64 -2.07
C CYS A 41 2.31 -10.98 -1.36
N GLU A 42 1.27 -11.71 -1.77
CA GLU A 42 0.95 -13.06 -1.28
C GLU A 42 2.11 -14.04 -1.47
N ALA A 43 2.69 -14.07 -2.68
CA ALA A 43 3.66 -15.08 -3.07
C ALA A 43 5.08 -14.80 -2.56
N TYR A 44 5.46 -13.54 -2.38
CA TYR A 44 6.86 -13.14 -2.17
C TYR A 44 7.19 -12.68 -0.75
N GLY A 45 6.39 -13.14 0.21
CA GLY A 45 6.75 -13.08 1.62
C GLY A 45 6.53 -11.73 2.31
N VAL A 46 5.63 -10.90 1.77
CA VAL A 46 5.19 -9.65 2.42
C VAL A 46 4.40 -9.98 3.69
N ASP A 47 4.66 -9.27 4.79
CA ASP A 47 3.95 -9.48 6.06
C ASP A 47 2.63 -8.72 6.12
N MET A 48 2.62 -7.50 5.56
CA MET A 48 1.47 -6.60 5.56
C MET A 48 1.27 -5.97 4.18
N THR A 49 0.02 -5.96 3.71
CA THR A 49 -0.34 -5.30 2.46
C THR A 49 -1.25 -4.11 2.74
N LEU A 50 -0.85 -2.94 2.25
CA LEU A 50 -1.62 -1.69 2.40
C LEU A 50 -2.28 -1.28 1.09
N VAL A 51 -3.59 -1.15 1.11
CA VAL A 51 -4.31 -0.36 0.10
C VAL A 51 -4.25 1.09 0.51
N GLY A 52 -3.17 1.75 0.10
CA GLY A 52 -2.84 3.11 0.50
C GLY A 52 -3.50 4.15 -0.39
N ASP A 53 -3.85 5.31 0.15
CA ASP A 53 -4.40 6.43 -0.63
C ASP A 53 -3.39 7.03 -1.64
N SER A 54 -2.13 6.64 -1.55
CA SER A 54 -1.09 6.82 -2.56
C SER A 54 -1.53 6.35 -3.96
N LEU A 55 -2.48 5.41 -4.04
CA LEU A 55 -3.12 4.98 -5.29
C LEU A 55 -3.73 6.13 -6.10
N ALA A 56 -4.14 7.21 -5.43
CA ALA A 56 -4.62 8.42 -6.09
C ALA A 56 -3.62 8.93 -7.12
N GLN A 57 -2.34 8.95 -6.76
CA GLN A 57 -1.27 9.47 -7.61
C GLN A 57 -0.72 8.38 -8.54
N VAL A 58 -0.38 7.19 -7.99
CA VAL A 58 0.35 6.18 -8.75
C VAL A 58 -0.55 5.31 -9.64
N CYS A 59 -1.84 5.19 -9.32
CA CYS A 59 -2.80 4.41 -10.12
C CYS A 59 -3.76 5.30 -10.90
N LEU A 60 -4.30 6.35 -10.27
CA LEU A 60 -5.36 7.17 -10.87
C LEU A 60 -4.84 8.47 -11.51
N GLY A 61 -3.56 8.82 -11.30
CA GLY A 61 -2.95 10.01 -11.89
C GLY A 61 -3.47 11.33 -11.32
N TYR A 62 -4.10 11.32 -10.14
CA TYR A 62 -4.47 12.53 -9.43
C TYR A 62 -3.24 13.29 -8.95
N ASP A 63 -3.41 14.61 -8.84
CA ASP A 63 -2.40 15.54 -8.35
C ASP A 63 -2.21 15.49 -6.82
N SER A 64 -3.19 14.92 -6.10
CA SER A 64 -3.23 14.84 -4.64
C SER A 64 -4.02 13.62 -4.16
N THR A 65 -3.62 13.05 -3.01
CA THR A 65 -4.38 11.99 -2.32
C THR A 65 -5.74 12.47 -1.82
N THR A 66 -5.92 13.78 -1.63
CA THR A 66 -7.19 14.37 -1.17
C THR A 66 -8.30 14.33 -2.23
N ARG A 67 -8.00 13.92 -3.47
CA ARG A 67 -9.00 13.72 -4.52
C ARG A 67 -9.72 12.37 -4.41
N LEU A 68 -9.09 11.41 -3.72
CA LEU A 68 -9.56 10.04 -3.68
C LEU A 68 -10.83 9.89 -2.85
N THR A 69 -11.85 9.27 -3.42
CA THR A 69 -13.11 8.98 -2.73
C THR A 69 -13.07 7.64 -1.99
N LEU A 70 -14.00 7.45 -1.05
CA LEU A 70 -14.18 6.17 -0.36
C LEU A 70 -14.55 5.03 -1.31
N ASP A 71 -15.37 5.29 -2.33
CA ASP A 71 -15.82 4.25 -3.26
C ASP A 71 -14.70 3.79 -4.19
N GLU A 72 -13.81 4.68 -4.60
CA GLU A 72 -12.58 4.33 -5.32
C GLU A 72 -11.64 3.50 -4.44
N MET A 73 -11.45 3.90 -3.18
CA MET A 73 -10.68 3.10 -2.21
C MET A 73 -11.27 1.69 -2.05
N LEU A 74 -12.60 1.58 -1.93
CA LEU A 74 -13.30 0.30 -1.82
C LEU A 74 -13.09 -0.60 -3.05
N TYR A 75 -13.08 -0.03 -4.25
CA TYR A 75 -12.82 -0.78 -5.47
C TYR A 75 -11.45 -1.47 -5.44
N HIS A 76 -10.41 -0.73 -5.06
CA HIS A 76 -9.04 -1.25 -4.92
C HIS A 76 -8.93 -2.26 -3.77
N CYS A 77 -9.58 -2.01 -2.62
CA CYS A 77 -9.65 -2.96 -1.51
C CYS A 77 -10.21 -4.30 -1.95
N LYS A 78 -11.35 -4.29 -2.66
CA LYS A 78 -11.99 -5.49 -3.21
C LYS A 78 -11.06 -6.27 -4.15
N ALA A 79 -10.27 -5.58 -4.98
CA ALA A 79 -9.31 -6.21 -5.88
C ALA A 79 -8.16 -6.89 -5.11
N VAL A 80 -7.59 -6.19 -4.13
CA VAL A 80 -6.49 -6.71 -3.31
C VAL A 80 -6.92 -7.88 -2.44
N ALA A 81 -8.11 -7.80 -1.81
CA ALA A 81 -8.66 -8.88 -0.99
C ALA A 81 -8.91 -10.18 -1.77
N ARG A 82 -9.09 -10.12 -3.10
CA ARG A 82 -9.16 -11.31 -3.95
C ARG A 82 -7.79 -11.94 -4.20
N GLY A 83 -6.72 -11.15 -4.26
CA GLY A 83 -5.37 -11.62 -4.59
C GLY A 83 -4.55 -12.07 -3.38
N SER A 84 -4.74 -11.45 -2.24
CA SER A 84 -3.92 -11.64 -1.04
C SER A 84 -4.75 -12.15 0.13
N LYS A 85 -4.24 -13.18 0.82
CA LYS A 85 -4.89 -13.83 1.97
C LYS A 85 -3.95 -14.00 3.14
N THR A 86 -2.66 -14.20 2.92
CA THR A 86 -1.66 -14.50 3.94
C THR A 86 -1.07 -13.25 4.61
N PRO A 87 -0.63 -12.20 3.89
CA PRO A 87 -0.28 -10.92 4.49
C PRO A 87 -1.45 -10.31 5.25
N PHE A 88 -1.19 -9.52 6.29
CA PHE A 88 -2.24 -8.77 7.00
C PHE A 88 -2.71 -7.60 6.13
N LEU A 89 -4.02 -7.53 5.85
CA LEU A 89 -4.59 -6.53 4.94
C LEU A 89 -5.04 -5.28 5.68
N LEU A 90 -4.46 -4.16 5.28
CA LEU A 90 -4.72 -2.83 5.81
C LEU A 90 -5.22 -1.94 4.66
N ALA A 91 -6.18 -1.05 4.93
CA ALA A 91 -6.56 0.01 4.01
C ALA A 91 -6.47 1.38 4.66
N ASP A 92 -6.11 2.39 3.88
CA ASP A 92 -6.29 3.77 4.31
C ASP A 92 -7.76 4.15 4.41
N MET A 93 -8.08 4.93 5.44
CA MET A 93 -9.26 5.79 5.38
C MET A 93 -8.91 7.03 4.55
N PRO A 94 -9.52 7.25 3.37
CA PRO A 94 -9.18 8.40 2.53
C PRO A 94 -9.61 9.72 3.18
N PHE A 95 -9.00 10.82 2.73
CA PHE A 95 -9.36 12.16 3.19
C PHE A 95 -10.87 12.43 3.07
N GLY A 96 -11.45 13.06 4.10
CA GLY A 96 -12.88 13.34 4.20
C GLY A 96 -13.72 12.19 4.77
N SER A 97 -13.19 10.95 4.79
CA SER A 97 -13.97 9.79 5.24
C SER A 97 -14.01 9.61 6.77
N TYR A 98 -13.18 10.32 7.53
CA TYR A 98 -13.10 10.16 8.98
C TYR A 98 -13.00 11.47 9.79
N GLN A 99 -12.81 12.60 9.11
CA GLN A 99 -12.65 13.92 9.74
C GLN A 99 -14.00 14.58 10.06
N ALA A 100 -15.08 14.19 9.37
CA ALA A 100 -16.41 14.82 9.53
C ALA A 100 -17.06 14.54 10.89
N GLY A 101 -16.82 13.35 11.45
CA GLY A 101 -17.38 12.95 12.74
C GLY A 101 -17.14 11.47 13.03
N ALA A 102 -17.13 11.11 14.31
CA ALA A 102 -16.79 9.75 14.72
C ALA A 102 -17.81 8.68 14.28
N ASP A 103 -19.10 9.03 14.18
CA ASP A 103 -20.14 8.12 13.66
C ASP A 103 -19.91 7.78 12.19
N ASP A 104 -19.62 8.79 11.38
CA ASP A 104 -19.39 8.62 9.94
C ASP A 104 -18.07 7.90 9.68
N ALA A 105 -17.03 8.21 10.46
CA ALA A 105 -15.77 7.48 10.43
C ALA A 105 -15.97 5.99 10.70
N VAL A 106 -16.74 5.62 11.74
CA VAL A 106 -17.05 4.22 12.05
C VAL A 106 -17.88 3.57 10.92
N ARG A 107 -18.88 4.26 10.37
CA ARG A 107 -19.65 3.74 9.22
C ARG A 107 -18.77 3.46 8.01
N ASN A 108 -17.91 4.40 7.64
CA ASN A 108 -16.98 4.26 6.52
C ASN A 108 -15.94 3.16 6.78
N ALA A 109 -15.48 3.05 8.02
CA ALA A 109 -14.59 1.99 8.45
C ALA A 109 -15.22 0.59 8.30
N VAL A 110 -16.48 0.44 8.72
CA VAL A 110 -17.24 -0.81 8.55
C VAL A 110 -17.34 -1.19 7.07
N ARG A 111 -17.56 -0.22 6.17
CA ARG A 111 -17.58 -0.49 4.72
C ARG A 111 -16.24 -1.03 4.23
N LEU A 112 -15.12 -0.42 4.60
CA LEU A 112 -13.78 -0.88 4.20
C LEU A 112 -13.48 -2.30 4.71
N VAL A 113 -13.95 -2.65 5.91
CA VAL A 113 -13.82 -4.02 6.45
C VAL A 113 -14.74 -5.00 5.71
N GLN A 114 -16.06 -4.73 5.69
CA GLN A 114 -17.07 -5.67 5.20
C GLN A 114 -17.09 -5.77 3.67
N GLU A 115 -17.15 -4.63 2.99
CA GLU A 115 -17.19 -4.59 1.53
C GLU A 115 -15.80 -4.68 0.93
N GLY A 116 -14.80 -4.03 1.55
CA GLY A 116 -13.42 -4.02 1.07
C GLY A 116 -12.66 -5.30 1.38
N GLY A 117 -13.07 -6.07 2.40
CA GLY A 117 -12.39 -7.29 2.84
C GLY A 117 -11.09 -7.01 3.59
N MET A 118 -10.96 -5.85 4.22
CA MET A 118 -9.78 -5.41 4.97
C MET A 118 -9.86 -5.86 6.43
N GLU A 119 -8.70 -6.09 7.06
CA GLU A 119 -8.64 -6.55 8.46
C GLU A 119 -8.45 -5.40 9.45
N ALA A 120 -7.92 -4.27 8.98
CA ALA A 120 -7.64 -3.09 9.77
C ALA A 120 -7.64 -1.84 8.90
N LEU A 121 -7.63 -0.67 9.54
CA LEU A 121 -7.62 0.62 8.86
C LEU A 121 -6.47 1.51 9.32
N LYS A 122 -5.91 2.30 8.40
CA LYS A 122 -4.89 3.32 8.66
C LYS A 122 -5.51 4.71 8.64
N LEU A 123 -5.20 5.52 9.66
CA LEU A 123 -5.69 6.89 9.82
C LEU A 123 -4.53 7.87 10.04
N GLU A 124 -4.59 9.02 9.38
CA GLU A 124 -3.60 10.09 9.50
C GLU A 124 -4.01 11.14 10.54
N GLY A 125 -3.17 11.33 11.56
CA GLY A 125 -3.42 12.35 12.57
C GLY A 125 -2.61 12.16 13.83
N GLY A 126 -2.58 13.21 14.65
CA GLY A 126 -1.97 13.20 15.97
C GLY A 126 -3.02 13.12 17.08
N GLU A 127 -2.86 13.96 18.09
CA GLU A 127 -3.71 13.99 19.28
C GLU A 127 -5.19 14.25 18.95
N GLU A 128 -5.48 14.96 17.86
CA GLU A 128 -6.84 15.30 17.44
C GLU A 128 -7.69 14.12 16.97
N ILE A 129 -7.08 12.97 16.61
CA ILE A 129 -7.82 11.75 16.21
C ILE A 129 -7.90 10.70 17.33
N VAL A 130 -7.35 10.97 18.52
CA VAL A 130 -7.27 10.00 19.64
C VAL A 130 -8.64 9.43 20.01
N GLU A 131 -9.66 10.28 20.13
CA GLU A 131 -11.01 9.82 20.50
C GLU A 131 -11.64 8.97 19.39
N LEU A 132 -11.35 9.30 18.13
CA LEU A 132 -11.79 8.50 17.00
C LEU A 132 -11.13 7.10 17.01
N VAL A 133 -9.81 7.04 17.20
CA VAL A 133 -9.08 5.76 17.31
C VAL A 133 -9.67 4.92 18.45
N ARG A 134 -9.85 5.50 19.63
CA ARG A 134 -10.46 4.82 20.79
C ARG A 134 -11.85 4.28 20.48
N ARG A 135 -12.66 5.03 19.74
CA ARG A 135 -14.00 4.60 19.38
C ARG A 135 -13.98 3.44 18.38
N MET A 136 -13.14 3.51 17.36
CA MET A 136 -13.00 2.47 16.34
C MET A 136 -12.49 1.16 16.94
N THR A 137 -11.47 1.24 17.80
CA THR A 137 -10.90 0.06 18.48
C THR A 137 -11.91 -0.57 19.44
N ARG A 138 -12.70 0.24 20.17
CA ARG A 138 -13.76 -0.25 21.07
C ARG A 138 -14.88 -1.02 20.35
N VAL A 139 -15.18 -0.68 19.10
CA VAL A 139 -16.16 -1.44 18.28
C VAL A 139 -15.53 -2.61 17.53
N GLY A 140 -14.24 -2.90 17.78
CA GLY A 140 -13.54 -4.06 17.24
C GLY A 140 -12.87 -3.83 15.88
N ILE A 141 -12.71 -2.58 15.42
CA ILE A 141 -11.98 -2.26 14.19
C ILE A 141 -10.53 -1.93 14.57
N PRO A 142 -9.54 -2.76 14.18
CA PRO A 142 -8.14 -2.46 14.48
C PRO A 142 -7.66 -1.24 13.69
N VAL A 143 -6.96 -0.35 14.37
CA VAL A 143 -6.43 0.89 13.79
C VAL A 143 -4.91 0.89 13.81
N MET A 144 -4.30 1.14 12.66
CA MET A 144 -2.91 1.58 12.56
C MET A 144 -2.90 3.11 12.47
N ALA A 145 -2.24 3.78 13.42
CA ALA A 145 -2.13 5.23 13.35
C ALA A 145 -1.01 5.65 12.38
N HIS A 146 -1.05 6.88 11.89
CA HIS A 146 0.01 7.46 11.06
C HIS A 146 0.35 8.87 11.58
N VAL A 147 1.60 9.03 12.03
CA VAL A 147 2.17 10.30 12.51
C VAL A 147 3.44 10.67 11.74
N GLY A 148 3.87 11.92 11.88
CA GLY A 148 4.96 12.49 11.09
C GLY A 148 4.39 13.30 9.94
N LEU A 149 4.92 13.14 8.73
CA LEU A 149 4.34 13.76 7.55
C LEU A 149 3.00 13.09 7.22
N LEU A 150 1.94 13.89 7.07
CA LEU A 150 0.59 13.42 6.76
C LEU A 150 0.22 13.90 5.33
N PRO A 151 0.38 13.07 4.29
CA PRO A 151 0.03 13.42 2.90
C PRO A 151 -1.36 14.02 2.71
N GLN A 152 -2.37 13.53 3.44
CA GLN A 152 -3.75 14.06 3.36
C GLN A 152 -3.85 15.52 3.83
N ARG A 153 -2.81 16.02 4.53
CA ARG A 153 -2.71 17.39 5.06
C ARG A 153 -1.62 18.21 4.38
N HIS A 154 -1.10 17.76 3.24
CA HIS A 154 0.00 18.43 2.54
C HIS A 154 -0.27 19.92 2.30
N THR A 155 -1.51 20.31 1.97
CA THR A 155 -1.88 21.73 1.76
C THR A 155 -1.69 22.55 3.04
N SER A 156 -2.24 22.10 4.17
CA SER A 156 -2.05 22.76 5.47
C SER A 156 -0.59 22.72 5.96
N CYS A 157 0.16 21.70 5.56
CA CYS A 157 1.58 21.54 5.90
C CYS A 157 2.52 22.26 4.92
N SER A 158 2.01 23.02 3.96
CA SER A 158 2.80 23.70 2.92
C SER A 158 3.75 22.75 2.16
N GLY A 159 3.22 21.58 1.79
CA GLY A 159 3.86 20.53 1.00
C GLY A 159 4.37 19.34 1.84
N TYR A 160 5.10 18.45 1.17
CA TYR A 160 5.70 17.24 1.76
C TYR A 160 7.01 17.57 2.48
N ARG A 161 6.90 18.00 3.74
CA ARG A 161 8.05 18.40 4.56
C ARG A 161 8.33 17.39 5.66
N VAL A 162 9.63 17.12 5.86
CA VAL A 162 10.13 16.31 6.99
C VAL A 162 9.67 16.92 8.32
N GLN A 163 9.12 16.10 9.21
CA GLN A 163 8.63 16.49 10.53
C GLN A 163 9.64 16.13 11.64
N GLY A 164 9.54 16.74 12.82
CA GLY A 164 10.40 16.41 13.96
C GLY A 164 11.85 16.88 13.84
N LYS A 165 12.11 17.94 13.04
CA LYS A 165 13.46 18.49 12.83
C LYS A 165 13.99 19.29 14.00
N ASP A 166 13.10 19.93 14.75
CA ASP A 166 13.41 20.64 15.99
C ASP A 166 12.79 19.91 17.19
N ALA A 167 13.25 20.28 18.40
CA ALA A 167 12.87 19.60 19.64
C ALA A 167 11.35 19.67 19.92
N ALA A 168 10.70 20.80 19.60
CA ALA A 168 9.27 20.97 19.85
C ALA A 168 8.43 20.09 18.93
N SER A 169 8.76 20.09 17.63
CA SER A 169 8.13 19.22 16.63
C SER A 169 8.38 17.75 16.96
N ALA A 170 9.61 17.36 17.34
CA ALA A 170 9.94 15.99 17.72
C ALA A 170 9.15 15.52 18.94
N ALA A 171 9.03 16.37 19.96
CA ALA A 171 8.21 16.09 21.14
C ALA A 171 6.72 15.96 20.78
N SER A 172 6.22 16.74 19.83
CA SER A 172 4.85 16.64 19.36
C SER A 172 4.57 15.30 18.66
N VAL A 173 5.49 14.81 17.82
CA VAL A 173 5.34 13.51 17.16
C VAL A 173 5.33 12.38 18.19
N LEU A 174 6.21 12.43 19.19
CA LEU A 174 6.24 11.45 20.27
C LEU A 174 4.93 11.43 21.08
N ARG A 175 4.45 12.61 21.52
CA ARG A 175 3.19 12.71 22.27
C ARG A 175 2.01 12.18 21.49
N ALA A 176 1.91 12.54 20.20
CA ALA A 176 0.88 12.00 19.31
C ALA A 176 0.95 10.48 19.24
N ALA A 177 2.14 9.91 19.02
CA ALA A 177 2.31 8.46 18.93
C ALA A 177 1.90 7.73 20.22
N GLN A 178 2.29 8.26 21.38
CA GLN A 178 1.92 7.70 22.70
C GLN A 178 0.41 7.80 22.93
N ALA A 179 -0.20 8.95 22.64
CA ALA A 179 -1.63 9.14 22.82
C ALA A 179 -2.46 8.20 21.91
N LEU A 180 -1.97 7.89 20.70
CA LEU A 180 -2.61 6.97 19.77
C LEU A 180 -2.43 5.50 20.17
N GLU A 181 -1.28 5.14 20.74
CA GLU A 181 -1.08 3.85 21.39
C GLU A 181 -2.06 3.67 22.56
N ASP A 182 -2.16 4.67 23.45
CA ASP A 182 -3.10 4.66 24.59
C ASP A 182 -4.57 4.60 24.14
N ALA A 183 -4.89 5.11 22.94
CA ALA A 183 -6.20 4.99 22.33
C ALA A 183 -6.50 3.58 21.78
N GLY A 184 -5.50 2.70 21.72
CA GLY A 184 -5.62 1.32 21.26
C GLY A 184 -5.20 1.08 19.82
N ALA A 185 -4.42 1.98 19.20
CA ALA A 185 -3.78 1.67 17.93
C ALA A 185 -2.89 0.43 18.08
N PHE A 186 -2.97 -0.53 17.16
CA PHE A 186 -2.18 -1.77 17.25
C PHE A 186 -0.78 -1.62 16.66
N ALA A 187 -0.54 -0.59 15.85
CA ALA A 187 0.73 -0.24 15.24
C ALA A 187 0.70 1.22 14.77
N ILE A 188 1.87 1.80 14.49
CA ILE A 188 1.98 3.20 14.03
C ILE A 188 2.94 3.32 12.84
N VAL A 189 2.51 4.00 11.77
CA VAL A 189 3.39 4.48 10.71
C VAL A 189 4.10 5.76 11.16
N LEU A 190 5.40 5.81 10.95
CA LEU A 190 6.25 6.99 11.14
C LEU A 190 6.77 7.43 9.76
N GLU A 191 6.28 8.56 9.26
CA GLU A 191 6.64 9.05 7.93
C GLU A 191 7.51 10.31 7.96
N ALA A 192 8.59 10.27 7.18
CA ALA A 192 9.49 11.40 6.93
C ALA A 192 9.90 12.15 8.22
N ILE A 193 10.45 11.42 9.19
CA ILE A 193 11.03 11.96 10.44
C ILE A 193 12.53 11.62 10.55
N PRO A 194 13.34 12.36 11.34
CA PRO A 194 14.73 12.00 11.55
C PRO A 194 14.91 10.57 12.08
N SER A 195 15.91 9.85 11.56
CA SER A 195 16.17 8.46 11.94
C SER A 195 16.34 8.25 13.45
N LYS A 196 17.00 9.18 14.15
CA LYS A 196 17.15 9.11 15.62
C LYS A 196 15.82 9.22 16.35
N LEU A 197 14.89 10.02 15.82
CA LEU A 197 13.55 10.16 16.39
C LEU A 197 12.71 8.90 16.14
N GLY A 198 12.78 8.30 14.94
CA GLY A 198 12.11 7.04 14.63
C GLY A 198 12.56 5.89 15.54
N GLU A 199 13.86 5.74 15.75
CA GLU A 199 14.42 4.77 16.69
C GLU A 199 14.00 5.04 18.14
N TYR A 200 14.02 6.31 18.56
CA TYR A 200 13.59 6.70 19.91
C TYR A 200 12.11 6.37 20.15
N ILE A 201 11.20 6.80 19.27
CA ILE A 201 9.76 6.50 19.38
C ILE A 201 9.53 4.99 19.43
N THR A 202 10.21 4.22 18.57
CA THR A 202 10.08 2.76 18.53
C THR A 202 10.42 2.08 19.87
N ARG A 203 11.40 2.63 20.60
CA ARG A 203 11.76 2.13 21.95
C ARG A 203 10.77 2.56 23.04
N GLN A 204 10.06 3.68 22.86
CA GLN A 204 9.10 4.18 23.83
C GLN A 204 7.74 3.47 23.74
N LEU A 205 7.32 3.09 22.54
CA LEU A 205 6.04 2.40 22.33
C LEU A 205 6.17 0.90 22.56
N SER A 206 5.08 0.26 22.98
CA SER A 206 4.93 -1.20 23.11
C SER A 206 4.43 -1.87 21.81
N ILE A 207 3.77 -1.11 20.94
CA ILE A 207 3.28 -1.56 19.63
C ILE A 207 4.33 -1.45 18.50
N PRO A 208 4.18 -2.19 17.39
CA PRO A 208 5.07 -2.07 16.23
C PRO A 208 5.03 -0.70 15.57
N THR A 209 6.21 -0.18 15.21
CA THR A 209 6.35 1.01 14.36
C THR A 209 6.77 0.62 12.95
N ILE A 210 6.13 1.21 11.94
CA ILE A 210 6.46 0.99 10.53
C ILE A 210 7.02 2.29 9.95
N GLY A 211 8.28 2.25 9.52
CA GLY A 211 8.95 3.42 8.98
C GLY A 211 8.73 3.59 7.48
N ILE A 212 8.57 4.84 7.04
CA ILE A 212 8.77 5.25 5.65
C ILE A 212 9.54 6.58 5.66
N GLY A 213 10.84 6.50 5.41
CA GLY A 213 11.73 7.64 5.63
C GLY A 213 11.92 8.01 7.11
N ALA A 214 11.73 7.06 8.04
CA ALA A 214 11.98 7.21 9.47
C ALA A 214 13.25 6.48 9.97
N GLY A 215 14.07 5.96 9.04
CA GLY A 215 15.29 5.21 9.34
C GLY A 215 15.04 3.74 9.69
N PRO A 216 16.13 2.95 9.85
CA PRO A 216 16.04 1.49 10.05
C PRO A 216 15.69 1.08 11.48
N GLY A 217 15.66 2.01 12.45
CA GLY A 217 15.38 1.72 13.86
C GLY A 217 13.91 1.48 14.20
N THR A 218 13.01 1.45 13.21
CA THR A 218 11.59 1.09 13.39
C THR A 218 11.39 -0.43 13.41
N SER A 219 10.24 -0.91 13.89
CA SER A 219 9.91 -2.35 13.93
C SER A 219 9.74 -2.97 12.53
N GLY A 220 9.48 -2.15 11.53
CA GLY A 220 9.34 -2.56 10.13
C GLY A 220 9.43 -1.38 9.17
N GLN A 221 9.23 -1.65 7.89
CA GLN A 221 9.28 -0.65 6.83
C GLN A 221 8.11 -0.80 5.87
N VAL A 222 7.64 0.32 5.31
CA VAL A 222 6.69 0.37 4.20
C VAL A 222 7.24 1.18 3.04
N LEU A 223 6.96 0.72 1.81
CA LEU A 223 7.15 1.50 0.59
C LEU A 223 5.92 1.39 -0.31
N VAL A 224 5.72 2.43 -1.11
CA VAL A 224 4.80 2.40 -2.25
C VAL A 224 5.36 1.43 -3.29
N TRP A 225 4.53 0.49 -3.75
CA TRP A 225 4.88 -0.52 -4.75
C TRP A 225 5.56 0.09 -5.97
N ASP A 226 4.96 1.14 -6.55
CA ASP A 226 5.45 1.83 -7.75
C ASP A 226 6.80 2.51 -7.56
N ASP A 227 7.05 3.07 -6.37
CA ASP A 227 8.33 3.66 -6.00
C ASP A 227 9.43 2.61 -5.91
N MET A 228 9.11 1.47 -5.28
CA MET A 228 10.01 0.33 -5.13
C MET A 228 10.33 -0.33 -6.48
N MET A 229 9.32 -0.49 -7.33
CA MET A 229 9.44 -1.14 -8.65
C MET A 229 9.98 -0.21 -9.73
N GLY A 230 10.00 1.10 -9.51
CA GLY A 230 10.46 2.09 -10.48
C GLY A 230 9.57 2.17 -11.72
N THR A 231 8.25 2.13 -11.55
CA THR A 231 7.25 2.12 -12.64
C THR A 231 6.91 3.52 -13.17
N TRP A 232 6.95 4.54 -12.32
CA TRP A 232 6.43 5.88 -12.66
C TRP A 232 7.53 6.92 -12.99
N ASN A 233 7.09 8.04 -13.57
CA ASN A 233 7.96 9.13 -14.06
C ASN A 233 7.83 10.37 -13.19
N GLY A 234 8.68 10.50 -12.17
CA GLY A 234 8.84 11.78 -11.48
C GLY A 234 9.90 11.75 -10.40
N HIS A 235 9.81 12.71 -9.46
CA HIS A 235 10.85 12.92 -8.47
C HIS A 235 10.83 11.82 -7.42
N LYS A 236 11.88 11.00 -7.42
CA LYS A 236 12.10 9.98 -6.41
C LYS A 236 12.38 10.64 -5.06
N ALA A 237 11.50 10.41 -4.07
CA ALA A 237 11.74 10.86 -2.71
C ALA A 237 13.05 10.26 -2.14
N LYS A 238 13.74 11.03 -1.28
CA LYS A 238 15.07 10.68 -0.75
C LYS A 238 15.11 9.31 -0.06
N PHE A 239 14.03 8.92 0.61
CA PHE A 239 13.96 7.67 1.38
C PHE A 239 13.67 6.43 0.52
N VAL A 240 13.33 6.60 -0.76
CA VAL A 240 13.01 5.48 -1.64
C VAL A 240 14.29 4.77 -2.10
N ARG A 241 14.29 3.45 -2.06
CA ARG A 241 15.21 2.60 -2.82
C ARG A 241 14.41 1.89 -3.90
N ARG A 242 14.90 1.91 -5.14
CA ARG A 242 14.38 1.06 -6.21
C ARG A 242 14.99 -0.33 -6.05
N PHE A 243 14.13 -1.34 -6.03
CA PHE A 243 14.51 -2.74 -5.99
C PHE A 243 14.34 -3.41 -7.35
N ALA A 244 13.65 -2.75 -8.29
CA ALA A 244 13.57 -3.09 -9.70
C ALA A 244 13.53 -1.83 -10.58
N GLU A 245 13.71 -2.01 -11.89
CA GLU A 245 13.57 -0.96 -12.91
C GLU A 245 12.48 -1.36 -13.91
N ALA A 246 11.24 -1.50 -13.43
CA ALA A 246 10.11 -1.98 -14.20
C ALA A 246 9.81 -1.12 -15.43
N LYS A 247 10.05 0.20 -15.36
CA LYS A 247 9.92 1.09 -16.51
C LYS A 247 10.75 0.63 -17.71
N THR A 248 11.96 0.11 -17.50
CA THR A 248 12.81 -0.37 -18.58
C THR A 248 12.19 -1.61 -19.23
N ALA A 249 11.72 -2.56 -18.43
CA ALA A 249 11.03 -3.75 -18.93
C ALA A 249 9.74 -3.41 -19.68
N HIS A 250 8.92 -2.49 -19.15
CA HIS A 250 7.72 -2.00 -19.81
C HIS A 250 8.04 -1.33 -21.15
N LYS A 251 9.05 -0.45 -21.17
CA LYS A 251 9.49 0.21 -22.41
C LYS A 251 9.88 -0.84 -23.45
N SER A 252 10.75 -1.78 -23.10
CA SER A 252 11.21 -2.83 -24.01
C SER A 252 10.06 -3.70 -24.54
N GLY A 253 9.14 -4.14 -23.67
CA GLY A 253 8.00 -4.96 -24.07
C GLY A 253 7.03 -4.22 -24.99
N VAL A 254 6.66 -2.99 -24.63
CA VAL A 254 5.72 -2.18 -25.41
C VAL A 254 6.33 -1.78 -26.76
N THR A 255 7.59 -1.30 -26.79
CA THR A 255 8.21 -0.93 -28.07
C THR A 255 8.47 -2.14 -28.95
N GLY A 256 8.89 -3.27 -28.37
CA GLY A 256 9.09 -4.52 -29.10
C GLY A 256 7.82 -5.01 -29.78
N TYR A 257 6.68 -5.01 -29.06
CA TYR A 257 5.39 -5.35 -29.65
C TYR A 257 4.99 -4.39 -30.79
N VAL A 258 5.10 -3.07 -30.55
CA VAL A 258 4.75 -2.06 -31.56
C VAL A 258 5.62 -2.21 -32.82
N GLU A 259 6.91 -2.46 -32.66
CA GLU A 259 7.84 -2.69 -33.78
C GLU A 259 7.49 -3.98 -34.54
N ALA A 260 7.23 -5.07 -33.82
CA ALA A 260 6.88 -6.35 -34.45
C ALA A 260 5.59 -6.27 -35.27
N VAL A 261 4.55 -5.60 -34.75
CA VAL A 261 3.31 -5.34 -35.51
C VAL A 261 3.57 -4.47 -36.74
N ARG A 262 4.35 -3.39 -36.61
CA ARG A 262 4.68 -2.50 -37.73
C ARG A 262 5.48 -3.20 -38.83
N GLN A 263 6.34 -4.13 -38.44
CA GLN A 263 7.13 -4.95 -39.36
C GLN A 263 6.36 -6.15 -39.91
N ARG A 264 5.15 -6.42 -39.40
CA ARG A 264 4.37 -7.64 -39.67
C ARG A 264 5.15 -8.92 -39.36
N SER A 265 6.06 -8.86 -38.39
CA SER A 265 6.71 -10.04 -37.82
C SER A 265 5.90 -10.64 -36.67
N PHE A 266 4.86 -9.95 -36.21
CA PHE A 266 3.88 -10.46 -35.25
C PHE A 266 2.43 -10.15 -35.71
N PRO A 267 1.50 -11.12 -35.59
CA PRO A 267 1.78 -12.53 -35.34
C PRO A 267 2.50 -13.18 -36.55
N ASP A 268 3.29 -14.22 -36.30
CA ASP A 268 3.79 -15.12 -37.36
C ASP A 268 2.85 -16.33 -37.58
N GLU A 269 3.25 -17.29 -38.43
CA GLU A 269 2.46 -18.51 -38.70
C GLU A 269 2.26 -19.38 -37.45
N SER A 270 3.22 -19.42 -36.52
CA SER A 270 3.12 -20.19 -35.28
C SER A 270 2.17 -19.56 -34.25
N GLU A 271 1.91 -18.26 -34.40
CA GLU A 271 1.01 -17.46 -33.58
C GLU A 271 -0.35 -17.23 -34.24
N SER A 272 -0.60 -17.90 -35.37
CA SER A 272 -1.80 -17.76 -36.18
C SER A 272 -2.58 -19.08 -36.27
N TYR A 273 -3.90 -18.99 -36.37
CA TYR A 273 -4.74 -20.15 -36.68
C TYR A 273 -4.95 -20.25 -38.20
N CYS A 274 -4.75 -21.44 -38.77
CA CYS A 274 -4.98 -21.70 -40.18
C CYS A 274 -6.38 -22.30 -40.43
N ILE A 275 -6.95 -21.99 -41.60
CA ILE A 275 -8.08 -22.73 -42.16
C ILE A 275 -7.53 -23.88 -43.00
N ASP A 276 -8.23 -25.01 -43.02
CA ASP A 276 -7.91 -26.08 -43.98
C ASP A 276 -8.09 -25.57 -45.42
N ASP A 277 -7.16 -25.92 -46.30
CA ASP A 277 -7.15 -25.43 -47.68
C ASP A 277 -8.43 -25.81 -48.43
N GLY A 278 -8.99 -27.01 -48.18
CA GLY A 278 -10.21 -27.47 -48.83
C GLY A 278 -11.45 -26.67 -48.38
N GLU A 279 -11.53 -26.34 -47.09
CA GLU A 279 -12.58 -25.48 -46.54
C GLU A 279 -12.44 -24.04 -47.05
N TRP A 280 -11.22 -23.53 -47.21
CA TRP A 280 -10.98 -22.21 -47.79
C TRP A 280 -11.43 -22.12 -49.25
N GLU A 281 -11.11 -23.12 -50.06
CA GLU A 281 -11.59 -23.19 -51.44
C GLU A 281 -13.11 -23.29 -51.52
N ALA A 282 -13.74 -24.06 -50.63
CA ALA A 282 -15.19 -24.16 -50.55
C ALA A 282 -15.82 -22.81 -50.21
N PHE A 283 -15.25 -22.10 -49.23
CA PHE A 283 -15.65 -20.73 -48.90
C PHE A 283 -15.58 -19.80 -50.12
N LEU A 284 -14.47 -19.80 -50.86
CA LEU A 284 -14.32 -18.95 -52.05
C LEU A 284 -15.35 -19.26 -53.14
N ARG A 285 -15.71 -20.53 -53.34
CA ARG A 285 -16.77 -20.93 -54.29
C ARG A 285 -18.15 -20.40 -53.89
N MET A 286 -18.43 -20.23 -52.60
CA MET A 286 -19.71 -19.71 -52.10
C MET A 286 -19.84 -18.18 -52.22
N GLN A 287 -18.75 -17.45 -52.46
CA GLN A 287 -18.77 -15.99 -52.59
C GLN A 287 -18.96 -15.50 -54.03
N ASN A 288 -18.90 -16.40 -55.02
CA ASN A 288 -19.18 -16.14 -56.42
C ASN A 288 -20.63 -16.49 -56.77
#